data_AF-A0AA51DEZ5-F1
#
_entry.id   AF-A0AA51DEZ5-F1
#
_cell.length_a   1.000
_cell.length_b   1.000
_cell.length_c   1.000
_cell.angle_alpha   90.00
_cell.angle_beta   90.00
_cell.angle_gamma   90.00
#
_symmetry.space_group_name_H-M   'P 1'
#
loop_
_entity.id
_entity.type
_entity.pdbx_description
1 polymer ?
#
loop_
_entity_poly.entity_id
_entity_poly.type
_entity_poly.pdbx_seq_one_letter_code
_entity_poly.pdbx_strand_id
1 'polypeptide(L)'
;MKDKKQDTERISIESNVIEKVLLELKEIRDFFPEDTLKVKIDNVMHIISKATNYSIEDKALVDIIYDKMKEAEGKNPELNTKLYMLYRSLSDGKTSEEDANQLFEIYIQMYPYDDMIY
;
A
#
# COMPACT_ATOMS: atom_id res chain seq x y z
N MET A 1 -29.34 -11.63 -34.05
CA MET A 1 -27.93 -11.77 -33.63
C MET A 1 -27.96 -12.27 -32.20
N LYS A 2 -27.33 -13.42 -31.90
CA LYS A 2 -27.37 -14.01 -30.55
C LYS A 2 -26.34 -13.31 -29.67
N ASP A 3 -26.79 -12.66 -28.61
CA ASP A 3 -25.94 -12.19 -27.52
C ASP A 3 -25.23 -13.39 -26.88
N LYS A 4 -23.91 -13.46 -27.02
CA LYS A 4 -23.08 -14.39 -26.25
C LYS A 4 -23.02 -13.86 -24.82
N LYS A 5 -23.74 -14.51 -23.90
CA LYS A 5 -23.47 -14.38 -22.46
C LYS A 5 -22.03 -14.82 -22.22
N GLN A 6 -21.20 -13.94 -21.66
CA GLN A 6 -19.96 -14.34 -21.01
C GLN A 6 -20.36 -15.10 -19.74
N ASP A 7 -20.13 -16.41 -19.72
CA ASP A 7 -20.17 -17.19 -18.49
C ASP A 7 -18.93 -16.82 -17.67
N THR A 8 -19.10 -16.00 -16.65
CA THR A 8 -18.06 -15.72 -15.67
C THR A 8 -17.99 -16.89 -14.69
N GLU A 9 -17.14 -17.88 -14.99
CA GLU A 9 -16.85 -18.95 -14.04
C GLU A 9 -16.22 -18.37 -12.78
N ARG A 10 -16.83 -18.64 -11.61
CA ARG A 10 -16.30 -18.21 -10.32
C ARG A 10 -15.27 -19.22 -9.84
N ILE A 11 -14.00 -18.81 -9.84
CA ILE A 11 -12.91 -19.58 -9.25
C ILE A 11 -12.73 -19.08 -7.80
N SER A 12 -12.76 -20.00 -6.84
CA SER A 12 -12.46 -19.71 -5.44
C SER A 12 -11.05 -20.21 -5.12
N ILE A 13 -10.22 -19.34 -4.57
CA ILE A 13 -8.84 -19.62 -4.20
C ILE A 13 -8.66 -19.17 -2.76
N GLU A 14 -7.98 -19.98 -1.94
CA GLU A 14 -7.63 -19.60 -0.58
C GLU A 14 -6.63 -18.44 -0.56
N SER A 15 -6.81 -17.45 0.30
CA SER A 15 -5.96 -16.26 0.36
C SER A 15 -4.49 -16.57 0.66
N ASN A 16 -4.22 -17.60 1.47
CA ASN A 16 -2.86 -18.08 1.78
C ASN A 16 -2.10 -18.57 0.52
N VAL A 17 -2.80 -19.02 -0.53
CA VAL A 17 -2.20 -19.43 -1.80
C VAL A 17 -1.75 -18.20 -2.57
N ILE A 18 -2.57 -17.14 -2.60
CA ILE A 18 -2.24 -15.88 -3.25
C ILE A 18 -1.06 -15.19 -2.56
N GLU A 19 -1.05 -15.19 -1.23
CA GLU A 19 0.08 -14.71 -0.41
C GLU A 19 1.39 -15.41 -0.79
N LYS A 20 1.41 -16.74 -0.82
CA LYS A 20 2.59 -17.51 -1.21
C LYS A 20 3.05 -17.20 -2.64
N VAL A 21 2.11 -17.13 -3.58
CA VAL A 21 2.44 -16.82 -4.99
C VAL A 21 3.11 -15.45 -5.11
N LEU A 22 2.57 -14.43 -4.44
CA LEU A 22 3.15 -13.09 -4.50
C LEU A 22 4.49 -13.00 -3.76
N LEU A 23 4.69 -13.76 -2.67
CA LEU A 23 5.97 -13.81 -1.94
C LEU A 23 7.07 -14.41 -2.83
N GLU A 24 6.79 -15.54 -3.47
CA GLU A 24 7.71 -16.18 -4.41
C GLU A 24 8.05 -15.25 -5.58
N LEU A 25 7.06 -14.53 -6.12
CA LEU A 25 7.30 -13.53 -7.18
C LEU A 25 8.20 -12.39 -6.70
N LYS A 26 8.00 -11.91 -5.47
CA LYS A 26 8.86 -10.88 -4.86
C LYS A 26 10.30 -11.37 -4.66
N GLU A 27 10.47 -12.59 -4.16
CA GLU A 27 11.80 -13.20 -4.03
C GLU A 27 12.51 -13.34 -5.38
N ILE A 28 11.78 -13.79 -6.41
CA ILE A 28 12.29 -13.84 -7.79
C ILE A 28 12.71 -12.45 -8.24
N ARG A 29 11.86 -11.43 -8.07
CA ARG A 29 12.18 -10.04 -8.45
C ARG A 29 13.44 -9.54 -7.79
N ASP A 30 13.57 -9.77 -6.48
CA ASP A 30 14.67 -9.26 -5.68
C ASP A 30 15.98 -10.02 -5.98
N PHE A 31 15.90 -11.27 -6.42
CA PHE A 31 17.04 -12.09 -6.85
C PHE A 31 17.64 -11.62 -8.18
N PHE A 32 16.82 -11.12 -9.11
CA PHE A 32 17.30 -10.71 -10.43
C PHE A 32 17.69 -9.23 -10.48
N PRO A 33 18.89 -8.89 -11.02
CA PRO A 33 19.33 -7.50 -11.11
C PRO A 33 18.74 -6.74 -12.30
N GLU A 34 18.17 -7.43 -13.29
CA GLU A 34 17.72 -6.82 -14.54
C GLU A 34 16.37 -6.09 -14.39
N ASP A 35 16.37 -4.77 -14.60
CA ASP A 35 15.17 -3.94 -14.41
C ASP A 35 14.00 -4.32 -15.33
N THR A 36 14.29 -4.79 -16.56
CA THR A 36 13.26 -5.22 -17.50
C THR A 36 12.48 -6.44 -16.98
N LEU A 37 13.16 -7.33 -16.25
CA LEU A 37 12.57 -8.50 -15.64
C LEU A 37 11.77 -8.12 -14.39
N LYS A 38 12.29 -7.19 -13.57
CA LYS A 38 11.56 -6.65 -12.41
C LYS A 38 10.23 -6.04 -12.81
N VAL A 39 10.22 -5.17 -13.83
CA VAL A 39 8.97 -4.57 -14.34
C VAL A 39 7.98 -5.63 -14.83
N LYS A 40 8.44 -6.72 -15.47
CA LYS A 40 7.56 -7.82 -15.86
C LYS A 40 6.96 -8.54 -14.65
N ILE A 41 7.75 -8.75 -13.60
CA ILE A 41 7.29 -9.40 -12.37
C ILE A 41 6.30 -8.49 -11.63
N ASP A 42 6.60 -7.20 -11.50
CA ASP A 42 5.70 -6.21 -10.89
C ASP A 42 4.35 -6.15 -11.61
N ASN A 43 4.35 -6.22 -12.95
CA ASN A 43 3.11 -6.30 -13.74
C ASN A 43 2.29 -7.56 -13.43
N VAL A 44 2.94 -8.71 -13.27
CA VAL A 44 2.26 -9.96 -12.90
C VAL A 44 1.69 -9.88 -11.49
N MET A 45 2.47 -9.36 -10.54
CA MET A 45 2.01 -9.13 -9.17
C MET A 45 0.80 -8.19 -9.16
N HIS A 46 0.84 -7.07 -9.90
CA HIS A 46 -0.27 -6.13 -10.01
C HIS A 46 -1.56 -6.75 -10.56
N ILE A 47 -1.45 -7.61 -11.59
CA ILE A 47 -2.61 -8.32 -12.16
C ILE A 47 -3.25 -9.23 -11.10
N ILE A 48 -2.43 -9.98 -10.36
CA ILE A 48 -2.90 -10.87 -9.28
C ILE A 48 -3.55 -10.05 -8.18
N SER A 49 -2.91 -8.95 -7.74
CA SER A 49 -3.45 -8.09 -6.69
C SER A 49 -4.79 -7.49 -7.07
N LYS A 50 -4.94 -7.02 -8.31
CA LYS A 50 -6.20 -6.48 -8.83
C LYS A 50 -7.30 -7.54 -8.96
N ALA A 51 -6.93 -8.78 -9.30
CA ALA A 51 -7.89 -9.87 -9.43
C ALA A 51 -8.38 -10.41 -8.09
N THR A 52 -7.57 -10.25 -7.04
CA THR A 52 -7.80 -10.86 -5.72
C THR A 52 -8.06 -9.86 -4.60
N ASN A 53 -7.91 -8.56 -4.85
CA ASN A 53 -7.84 -7.50 -3.85
C ASN A 53 -6.83 -7.78 -2.74
N TYR A 54 -5.68 -8.39 -3.08
CA TYR A 54 -4.63 -8.77 -2.15
C TYR A 54 -3.28 -8.23 -2.62
N SER A 55 -2.56 -7.44 -1.83
CA SER A 55 -1.28 -6.82 -2.21
C SER A 55 -0.18 -7.15 -1.20
N ILE A 56 1.02 -7.46 -1.69
CA ILE A 56 2.24 -7.63 -0.86
C ILE A 56 3.00 -6.30 -0.69
N GLU A 57 2.72 -5.32 -1.55
CA GLU A 57 3.44 -4.04 -1.59
C GLU A 57 2.66 -2.88 -1.01
N ASP A 58 1.47 -3.14 -0.47
CA ASP A 58 0.84 -2.18 0.41
C ASP A 58 1.69 -2.20 1.68
N LYS A 59 2.65 -1.26 1.79
CA LYS A 59 3.16 -0.88 3.11
C LYS A 59 1.94 -0.72 3.98
N ALA A 60 1.89 -1.47 5.07
CA ALA A 60 0.78 -1.37 5.99
C ALA A 60 0.61 0.12 6.33
N LEU A 61 -0.62 0.61 6.40
CA LEU A 61 -0.86 2.05 6.60
C LEU A 61 -0.06 2.61 7.80
N VAL A 62 0.17 1.77 8.81
CA VAL A 62 1.03 2.05 9.97
C VAL A 62 2.48 2.42 9.59
N ASP A 63 3.08 1.74 8.60
CA ASP A 63 4.43 2.01 8.10
C ASP A 63 4.46 3.30 7.28
N ILE A 64 3.41 3.55 6.48
CA ILE A 64 3.27 4.80 5.71
C ILE A 64 3.20 6.00 6.66
N ILE A 65 2.38 5.91 7.72
CA ILE A 65 2.25 6.96 8.73
C ILE A 65 3.58 7.15 9.48
N TYR A 66 4.28 6.05 9.80
CA TYR A 66 5.57 6.11 10.48
C TYR A 66 6.64 6.82 9.66
N ASP A 67 6.78 6.48 8.38
CA ASP A 67 7.75 7.13 7.49
C ASP A 67 7.43 8.62 7.34
N LYS A 68 6.16 8.97 7.16
CA LYS A 68 5.75 10.36 7.00
C LYS A 68 5.93 11.19 8.27
N MET A 69 5.73 10.56 9.43
CA MET A 69 6.06 11.14 10.73
C MET A 69 7.56 11.46 10.80
N LYS A 70 8.43 10.52 10.40
CA LYS A 70 9.88 10.73 10.37
C LYS A 70 10.31 11.82 9.39
N GLU A 71 9.68 11.92 8.23
CA GLU A 71 9.94 13.02 7.28
C GLU A 71 9.58 14.40 7.85
N ALA A 72 8.50 14.49 8.63
CA ALA A 72 8.06 15.72 9.27
C ALA A 72 8.90 16.11 10.50
N GLU A 73 9.73 15.20 11.01
CA GLU A 73 10.60 15.43 12.17
C GLU A 73 11.56 16.61 11.89
N GLY A 74 11.49 17.66 12.70
CA GLY A 74 12.30 18.87 12.55
C GLY A 74 11.87 19.84 11.43
N LYS A 75 11.05 19.41 10.46
CA LYS A 75 10.50 20.27 9.40
C LYS A 75 9.14 20.85 9.75
N ASN A 76 8.27 20.02 10.32
CA ASN A 76 6.93 20.40 10.75
C ASN A 76 6.58 19.66 12.05
N PRO A 77 6.94 20.24 13.22
CA PRO A 77 6.71 19.61 14.53
C PRO A 77 5.23 19.30 14.82
N GLU A 78 4.31 20.10 14.27
CA GLU A 78 2.88 19.90 14.48
C GLU A 78 2.38 18.68 13.69
N LEU A 79 2.74 18.57 12.40
CA LEU A 79 2.44 17.40 11.58
C LEU A 79 3.09 16.14 12.16
N ASN A 80 4.36 16.22 12.59
CA ASN A 80 5.06 15.10 13.23
C ASN A 80 4.30 14.59 14.48
N THR A 81 3.84 15.50 15.35
CA THR A 81 3.07 15.14 16.54
C THR A 81 1.74 14.46 16.18
N LYS A 82 1.01 15.00 15.19
CA LYS A 82 -0.27 14.43 14.72
C LYS A 82 -0.09 13.03 14.11
N LEU A 83 0.92 12.85 13.26
CA LEU A 83 1.24 11.55 12.67
C LEU A 83 1.74 10.55 13.73
N TYR A 84 2.49 10.99 14.74
CA TYR A 84 2.88 10.14 15.87
C TYR A 84 1.67 9.62 16.65
N MET A 85 0.71 10.50 16.96
CA MET A 85 -0.53 10.09 17.63
C MET A 85 -1.34 9.09 16.79
N LEU A 86 -1.45 9.35 15.49
CA LEU A 86 -2.16 8.48 14.55
C LEU A 86 -1.49 7.10 14.43
N TYR A 87 -0.16 7.07 14.28
CA TYR A 87 0.65 5.85 14.27
C TYR A 87 0.42 5.01 15.54
N ARG A 88 0.48 5.65 16.71
CA ARG A 88 0.24 4.97 18.00
C ARG A 88 -1.18 4.44 18.11
N SER A 89 -2.17 5.22 17.69
CA SER A 89 -3.58 4.80 17.76
C SER A 89 -3.87 3.60 16.85
N LEU A 90 -3.33 3.61 15.63
CA LEU A 90 -3.45 2.51 14.68
C LEU A 90 -2.66 1.27 15.14
N SER A 91 -1.43 1.45 15.63
CA SER A 91 -0.59 0.35 16.16
C SER A 91 -1.20 -0.33 17.39
N ASP A 92 -1.83 0.45 18.27
CA ASP A 92 -2.50 -0.04 19.48
C ASP A 92 -3.91 -0.61 19.18
N GLY A 93 -4.37 -0.59 17.93
CA GLY A 93 -5.71 -1.05 17.52
C GLY A 93 -6.87 -0.21 18.04
N LYS A 94 -6.62 1.05 18.45
CA LYS A 94 -7.63 1.99 18.95
C LYS A 94 -8.40 2.70 17.83
N THR A 95 -7.92 2.59 16.60
CA THR A 95 -8.52 3.18 15.40
C THR A 95 -8.47 2.16 14.28
N SER A 96 -9.52 2.08 13.47
CA SER A 96 -9.55 1.20 12.30
C SER A 96 -8.59 1.73 11.22
N GLU A 97 -8.15 0.85 10.31
CA GLU A 97 -7.31 1.25 9.19
C GLU A 97 -8.01 2.26 8.27
N GLU A 98 -9.33 2.12 8.09
CA GLU A 98 -10.14 3.02 7.26
C GLU A 98 -10.23 4.43 7.86
N ASP A 99 -10.50 4.53 9.17
CA ASP A 99 -10.53 5.81 9.89
C ASP A 99 -9.14 6.46 9.94
N ALA A 100 -8.10 5.64 10.15
CA ALA A 100 -6.73 6.14 10.17
C ALA A 100 -6.30 6.69 8.81
N ASN A 101 -6.76 6.06 7.71
CA ASN A 101 -6.45 6.52 6.36
C ASN A 101 -7.09 7.88 6.07
N GLN A 102 -8.35 8.08 6.48
CA GLN A 102 -9.03 9.38 6.33
C GLN A 102 -8.32 10.49 7.11
N LEU A 103 -7.92 10.21 8.36
CA LEU A 103 -7.19 11.18 9.19
C LEU A 103 -5.82 11.51 8.60
N PHE A 104 -5.12 10.50 8.08
CA PHE A 104 -3.84 10.67 7.42
C PHE A 104 -3.96 11.65 6.24
N GLU A 105 -4.91 11.42 5.33
CA GLU A 105 -5.16 12.29 4.17
C GLU A 105 -5.46 13.75 4.59
N ILE A 106 -6.27 13.95 5.63
CA ILE A 106 -6.55 15.28 6.17
C ILE A 106 -5.28 15.96 6.67
N TYR A 107 -4.43 15.24 7.38
CA TYR A 107 -3.18 15.79 7.91
C TYR A 107 -2.21 16.17 6.79
N ILE A 108 -2.08 15.37 5.74
CA ILE A 108 -1.20 15.71 4.61
C ILE A 108 -1.72 16.92 3.84
N GLN A 109 -3.04 17.07 3.68
CA GLN A 109 -3.64 18.22 3.00
C GLN A 109 -3.57 19.52 3.81
N MET A 110 -3.64 19.46 5.13
CA MET A 110 -3.54 20.64 6.00
C MET A 110 -2.11 21.20 6.09
N TYR A 111 -1.11 20.35 5.85
CA TYR A 111 0.30 20.71 5.91
C TYR A 111 1.00 20.39 4.58
N PRO A 112 0.61 21.06 3.48
CA PRO A 112 1.29 20.88 2.21
C PRO A 112 2.76 21.27 2.38
N TYR A 113 3.66 20.42 1.88
CA TYR A 113 5.08 20.74 1.84
C TYR A 113 5.28 21.99 0.97
N ASP A 114 5.79 23.06 1.58
CA ASP A 114 6.19 24.26 0.85
C ASP A 114 7.59 24.00 0.26
N ASP A 115 7.63 23.27 -0.87
CA ASP A 115 8.83 23.21 -1.71
C ASP A 115 8.94 24.52 -2.52
N MET A 116 9.09 25.66 -1.83
CA MET A 116 9.62 26.86 -2.48
C MET A 116 11.13 26.69 -2.59
N ILE A 117 11.54 26.12 -3.73
CA ILE A 117 12.91 26.17 -4.23
C ILE A 117 13.28 27.66 -4.41
N TYR A 118 14.20 28.16 -3.59
CA TYR A 118 14.89 29.44 -3.78
C TYR A 118 16.19 29.25 -4.57
#